data_AF-C7D8H6-F1
#
_entry.id   AF-C7D8H6-F1
#
_cell.length_a   1.000
_cell.length_b   1.000
_cell.length_c   1.000
_cell.angle_alpha   90.00
_cell.angle_beta   90.00
_cell.angle_gamma   90.00
#
_symmetry.space_group_name_H-M   'P 1'
#
loop_
_entity.id
_entity.type
_entity.pdbx_description
1 polymer ?
#
loop_
_entity_poly.entity_id
_entity_poly.type
_entity_poly.pdbx_seq_one_letter_code
_entity_poly.pdbx_strand_id
1 'polypeptide(L)'
;MIVLTNGTREWRALVETKVGNAQIVPQQVERYRTIAKDNKVDCVITISNQFASLPENHPSEDIRKSKSRIPVFHWSWMFILTQADLLLTNDLLDDPEQHLLLKELKRFLLHESAGVKGFEVPLDL
;
A
#
# COMPACT_ATOMS: atom_id res chain seq x y z
N MET A 1 -4.96 -8.85 5.77
CA MET A 1 -3.69 -9.59 5.56
C MET A 1 -3.70 -10.12 4.14
N ILE A 2 -2.56 -10.06 3.45
CA ILE A 2 -2.37 -10.62 2.11
C ILE A 2 -1.62 -11.94 2.27
N VAL A 3 -2.04 -12.97 1.53
CA VAL A 3 -1.35 -14.25 1.43
C VAL A 3 -1.20 -14.60 -0.04
N LEU A 4 0.04 -14.80 -0.48
CA LEU A 4 0.38 -15.23 -1.83
C LEU A 4 0.99 -16.63 -1.76
N THR A 5 0.38 -17.58 -2.45
CA THR A 5 0.86 -18.95 -2.55
C THR A 5 1.42 -19.20 -3.94
N ASN A 6 2.67 -19.66 -4.03
CA ASN A 6 3.30 -20.09 -5.27
C ASN A 6 3.89 -21.49 -5.07
N GLY A 7 3.17 -22.50 -5.55
CA GLY A 7 3.47 -23.91 -5.27
C GLY A 7 3.46 -24.19 -3.77
N THR A 8 4.60 -24.63 -3.23
CA THR A 8 4.77 -24.91 -1.78
C THR A 8 5.19 -23.70 -0.96
N ARG A 9 5.46 -22.55 -1.59
CA ARG A 9 5.89 -21.35 -0.90
C ARG A 9 4.69 -20.46 -0.62
N GLU A 10 4.69 -19.86 0.55
CA GLU A 10 3.69 -18.88 0.95
C GLU A 10 4.40 -17.61 1.40
N TRP A 11 3.87 -16.47 0.99
CA TRP A 11 4.33 -15.15 1.40
C TRP A 11 3.15 -14.37 2.01
N ARG A 12 3.38 -13.75 3.16
CA ARG A 12 2.34 -13.11 3.97
C ARG A 12 2.70 -11.65 4.25
N ALA A 13 1.70 -10.77 4.18
CA ALA A 13 1.85 -9.38 4.56
C ALA A 13 0.70 -8.87 5.43
N LEU A 14 1.05 -8.16 6.51
CA LEU A 14 0.11 -7.28 7.20
C LEU A 14 -0.06 -5.99 6.39
N VAL A 15 -1.25 -5.40 6.44
CA VAL A 15 -1.56 -4.18 5.69
C VAL A 15 -2.10 -3.13 6.67
N GLU A 16 -1.48 -1.95 6.67
CA GLU A 16 -1.96 -0.74 7.36
C GLU A 16 -2.31 0.31 6.31
N THR A 17 -3.51 0.89 6.39
CA THR A 17 -3.97 1.87 5.41
C THR A 17 -4.45 3.15 6.09
N LYS A 18 -4.19 4.30 5.45
CA LYS A 18 -4.67 5.61 5.85
C LYS A 18 -5.24 6.33 4.63
N VAL A 19 -6.37 7.01 4.81
CA VAL A 19 -7.03 7.82 3.77
C VAL A 19 -7.02 9.30 4.16
N GLY A 20 -7.24 10.18 3.18
CA GLY A 20 -7.24 11.62 3.41
C GLY A 20 -5.88 12.12 3.93
N ASN A 21 -5.90 12.98 4.94
CA ASN A 21 -4.69 13.58 5.50
C ASN A 21 -4.04 12.72 6.62
N ALA A 22 -4.61 11.55 6.94
CA ALA A 22 -4.10 10.70 8.00
C ALA A 22 -2.72 10.13 7.61
N GLN A 23 -1.76 10.25 8.53
CA GLN A 23 -0.37 9.83 8.30
C GLN A 23 -0.12 8.44 8.88
N ILE A 24 0.84 7.71 8.30
CA ILE A 24 1.34 6.46 8.87
C ILE A 24 2.17 6.80 10.12
N VAL A 25 1.77 6.24 11.26
CA VAL A 25 2.43 6.48 12.54
C VAL A 25 3.51 5.42 12.78
N PRO A 26 4.80 5.80 12.96
CA PRO A 26 5.90 4.83 13.13
C PRO A 26 5.68 3.82 14.25
N GLN A 27 5.16 4.26 15.39
CA GLN A 27 4.88 3.41 16.55
C GLN A 27 3.79 2.38 16.25
N GLN A 28 2.84 2.67 15.35
CA GLN A 28 1.85 1.70 14.89
C GLN A 28 2.51 0.65 14.00
N VAL A 29 3.39 1.06 13.08
CA VAL A 29 4.14 0.13 12.21
C VAL A 29 5.05 -0.79 13.00
N GLU A 30 5.74 -0.30 14.04
CA GLU A 30 6.55 -1.16 14.91
C GLU A 30 5.73 -2.19 15.67
N ARG A 31 4.50 -1.86 16.09
CA ARG A 31 3.59 -2.85 16.67
C ARG A 31 3.22 -3.94 15.66
N TYR A 32 2.95 -3.58 14.41
CA TYR A 32 2.71 -4.56 13.36
C TYR A 32 3.95 -5.40 13.03
N ARG A 33 5.16 -4.83 13.09
CA ARG A 33 6.40 -5.59 12.93
C ARG A 33 6.56 -6.64 14.02
N THR A 34 6.21 -6.32 15.26
CA THR A 34 6.19 -7.31 16.37
C THR A 34 5.18 -8.41 16.08
N ILE A 35 3.93 -8.06 15.74
CA ILE A 35 2.90 -9.04 15.39
C ILE A 35 3.34 -9.92 14.22
N ALA A 36 3.93 -9.32 13.19
CA ALA A 36 4.41 -10.04 12.01
C ALA A 36 5.52 -11.03 12.37
N LYS A 37 6.49 -10.62 13.18
CA LYS A 37 7.55 -11.50 13.69
C LYS A 37 6.97 -12.69 14.47
N ASP A 38 6.05 -12.44 15.39
CA ASP A 38 5.48 -13.46 16.27
C ASP A 38 4.61 -14.47 15.48
N ASN A 39 4.02 -14.02 14.37
CA ASN A 39 3.12 -14.83 13.53
C ASN A 39 3.76 -15.33 12.22
N LYS A 40 5.09 -15.18 12.08
CA LYS A 40 5.84 -15.57 10.86
C LYS A 40 5.24 -14.96 9.58
N VAL A 41 4.91 -13.68 9.65
CA VAL A 41 4.49 -12.88 8.51
C VAL A 41 5.71 -12.16 7.92
N ASP A 42 5.86 -12.20 6.60
CA ASP A 42 7.08 -11.81 5.92
C ASP A 42 7.31 -10.29 5.90
N CYS A 43 6.24 -9.48 5.87
CA CYS A 43 6.37 -8.03 5.86
C CYS A 43 5.14 -7.27 6.38
N VAL A 44 5.30 -5.95 6.46
CA VAL A 44 4.18 -5.00 6.59
C VAL A 44 4.13 -4.14 5.33
N ILE A 45 2.95 -3.97 4.76
CA ILE A 45 2.67 -3.00 3.70
C ILE A 45 1.89 -1.84 4.31
N THR A 46 2.31 -0.63 4.00
CA THR A 46 1.62 0.60 4.38
C THR A 46 1.04 1.26 3.13
N ILE A 47 -0.18 1.79 3.22
CA ILE A 47 -0.85 2.49 2.11
C ILE A 47 -1.35 3.84 2.59
N SER A 48 -0.96 4.92 1.92
CA SER A 48 -1.42 6.27 2.27
C SER A 48 -1.31 7.25 1.10
N ASN A 49 -1.65 8.53 1.31
CA ASN A 49 -1.36 9.58 0.33
C ASN A 49 0.09 10.12 0.42
N GLN A 50 0.89 9.67 1.37
CA GLN A 50 2.30 10.07 1.46
C GLN A 50 3.06 9.59 0.21
N PHE A 51 3.88 10.47 -0.34
CA PHE A 51 4.69 10.13 -1.51
C PHE A 51 5.92 9.31 -1.12
N ALA A 52 6.20 8.26 -1.88
CA ALA A 52 7.45 7.52 -1.85
C ALA A 52 7.98 7.40 -3.29
N SER A 53 9.27 7.65 -3.49
CA SER A 53 9.90 7.54 -4.81
C SER A 53 9.98 6.10 -5.30
N LEU A 54 10.09 5.13 -4.39
CA LEU A 54 10.07 3.70 -4.63
C LEU A 54 9.32 2.99 -3.49
N PRO A 55 8.67 1.83 -3.73
CA PRO A 55 7.94 1.10 -2.70
C PRO A 55 8.76 0.72 -1.46
N GLU A 56 10.04 0.42 -1.64
CA GLU A 56 11.01 0.12 -0.58
C GLU A 56 11.43 1.37 0.23
N ASN A 57 11.20 2.58 -0.29
CA ASN A 57 11.57 3.84 0.33
C ASN A 57 10.39 4.43 1.11
N HIS A 58 10.05 3.80 2.24
CA HIS A 58 8.96 4.28 3.11
C HIS A 58 9.17 5.76 3.49
N PRO A 59 8.16 6.66 3.40
CA PRO A 59 8.33 8.12 3.57
C PRO A 59 8.87 8.55 4.94
N SER A 60 8.47 7.86 6.02
CA SER A 60 9.00 8.07 7.37
C SER A 60 10.42 7.54 7.56
N GLU A 61 11.34 8.42 8.01
CA GLU A 61 12.70 8.05 8.39
C GLU A 61 12.78 7.06 9.53
N ASP A 62 11.93 7.19 10.55
CA ASP A 62 11.93 6.31 11.72
C ASP A 62 11.68 4.85 11.32
N ILE A 63 10.79 4.65 10.34
CA ILE A 63 10.49 3.32 9.80
C ILE A 63 11.68 2.78 8.99
N ARG A 64 12.35 3.63 8.20
CA ARG A 64 13.55 3.26 7.40
C ARG A 64 14.75 2.91 8.28
N LYS A 65 14.95 3.65 9.38
CA LYS A 65 16.11 3.49 10.29
C LYS A 65 15.88 2.43 11.38
N SER A 66 14.70 1.81 11.43
CA SER A 66 14.39 0.76 12.38
C SER A 66 15.33 -0.45 12.26
N LYS A 67 15.62 -1.09 13.39
CA LYS A 67 16.45 -2.31 13.46
C LYS A 67 15.64 -3.59 13.24
N SER A 68 14.33 -3.48 13.02
CA SER A 68 13.47 -4.64 12.78
C SER A 68 13.90 -5.38 11.51
N ARG A 69 13.91 -6.71 11.58
CA ARG A 69 14.15 -7.57 10.41
C ARG A 69 12.91 -7.74 9.53
N ILE A 70 11.74 -7.29 9.99
CA ILE A 70 10.51 -7.33 9.20
C ILE A 70 10.51 -6.11 8.26
N PRO A 71 10.64 -6.31 6.94
CA PRO A 71 10.61 -5.22 5.98
C PRO A 71 9.26 -4.52 5.98
N VAL A 72 9.30 -3.22 5.68
CA VAL A 72 8.10 -2.40 5.49
C VAL A 72 8.13 -1.81 4.10
N PHE A 73 7.08 -2.05 3.34
CA PHE A 73 6.86 -1.44 2.03
C PHE A 73 5.81 -0.34 2.13
N HIS A 74 5.92 0.66 1.27
CA HIS A 74 4.96 1.74 1.17
C HIS A 74 4.39 1.86 -0.23
N TRP A 75 3.07 1.90 -0.35
CA TRP A 75 2.40 2.23 -1.60
C TRP A 75 1.57 3.48 -1.42
N SER A 76 1.74 4.45 -2.31
CA SER A 76 0.80 5.57 -2.34
C SER A 76 -0.53 5.11 -2.95
N TRP A 77 -1.65 5.71 -2.55
CA TRP A 77 -2.92 5.47 -3.23
C TRP A 77 -2.87 5.81 -4.71
N MET A 78 -2.10 6.84 -5.08
CA MET A 78 -1.82 7.19 -6.47
C MET A 78 -1.11 6.06 -7.22
N PHE A 79 -0.11 5.43 -6.60
CA PHE A 79 0.57 4.28 -7.20
C PHE A 79 -0.41 3.14 -7.46
N ILE A 80 -1.27 2.80 -6.49
CA ILE A 80 -2.30 1.76 -6.64
C ILE A 80 -3.28 2.12 -7.75
N LEU A 81 -3.74 3.38 -7.80
CA LEU A 81 -4.63 3.87 -8.85
C LEU A 81 -3.99 3.73 -10.24
N THR A 82 -2.73 4.11 -10.40
CA THR A 82 -1.98 3.94 -11.65
C THR A 82 -1.86 2.47 -12.05
N GLN A 83 -1.55 1.58 -11.10
CA GLN A 83 -1.47 0.13 -11.38
C GLN A 83 -2.83 -0.42 -11.80
N ALA A 84 -3.91 -0.02 -11.12
CA ALA A 84 -5.27 -0.40 -11.49
C ALA A 84 -5.62 0.06 -12.91
N ASP A 85 -5.27 1.29 -13.26
CA ASP A 85 -5.50 1.86 -14.59
C ASP A 85 -4.75 1.10 -15.70
N LEU A 86 -3.48 0.76 -15.46
CA LEU A 86 -2.67 -0.02 -16.40
C LEU A 86 -3.22 -1.43 -16.62
N LEU A 87 -3.66 -2.11 -15.56
CA LEU A 87 -4.26 -3.44 -15.66
C LEU A 87 -5.56 -3.42 -16.47
N LEU A 88 -6.42 -2.43 -16.23
CA LEU A 88 -7.68 -2.26 -16.96
C LEU A 88 -7.48 -1.89 -18.43
N THR A 89 -6.48 -1.05 -18.73
CA THR A 89 -6.22 -0.55 -20.09
C THR A 89 -5.59 -1.62 -20.98
N ASN A 90 -4.74 -2.47 -20.41
CA ASN A 90 -4.05 -3.53 -21.14
C ASN A 90 -4.83 -4.86 -21.19
N ASP A 91 -6.05 -4.90 -20.65
CA ASP A 91 -6.92 -6.08 -20.57
C ASP A 91 -6.20 -7.32 -20.00
N LEU A 92 -5.38 -7.11 -18.97
CA LEU A 92 -4.51 -8.15 -18.38
C LEU A 92 -5.22 -9.01 -17.34
N LEU A 93 -6.56 -8.96 -17.29
CA LEU A 93 -7.37 -9.69 -16.33
C LEU A 93 -8.21 -10.74 -17.06
N ASP A 94 -7.87 -12.01 -16.84
CA ASP A 94 -8.59 -13.14 -17.46
C ASP A 94 -9.98 -13.36 -16.84
N ASP A 95 -10.21 -12.82 -15.64
CA ASP A 95 -11.42 -13.03 -14.84
C ASP A 95 -12.35 -11.79 -14.89
N PRO A 96 -13.56 -11.90 -15.44
CA PRO A 96 -14.53 -10.80 -15.52
C PRO A 96 -14.93 -10.21 -14.16
N GLU A 97 -14.95 -11.01 -13.09
CA GLU A 97 -15.29 -10.52 -11.75
C GLU A 97 -14.16 -9.64 -11.19
N GLN A 98 -12.90 -10.05 -11.41
CA GLN A 98 -11.73 -9.25 -11.03
C GLN A 98 -11.71 -7.93 -11.79
N HIS A 99 -12.08 -7.95 -13.07
CA HIS A 99 -12.21 -6.74 -13.88
C HIS A 99 -13.25 -5.77 -13.32
N LEU A 100 -14.42 -6.28 -12.95
CA LEU A 100 -15.49 -5.48 -12.35
C LEU A 100 -15.05 -4.89 -11.00
N LEU A 101 -14.44 -5.69 -10.13
CA LEU A 101 -13.93 -5.23 -8.83
C LEU A 101 -12.87 -4.14 -9.00
N LEU A 102 -11.95 -4.31 -9.95
CA LEU A 102 -10.90 -3.32 -10.19
C LEU A 102 -11.46 -2.00 -10.74
N LYS A 103 -12.49 -2.07 -11.60
CA LYS A 103 -13.23 -0.88 -12.06
C LYS A 103 -13.90 -0.14 -10.91
N GLU A 104 -14.56 -0.87 -10.01
CA GLU A 104 -15.20 -0.28 -8.84
C GLU A 104 -14.19 0.30 -7.85
N LEU A 105 -13.05 -0.35 -7.65
CA LEU A 105 -11.95 0.19 -6.87
C LEU A 105 -11.44 1.50 -7.47
N LYS A 106 -11.15 1.53 -8.78
CA LYS A 106 -10.73 2.76 -9.48
C LYS A 106 -11.78 3.88 -9.32
N ARG A 107 -13.06 3.57 -9.52
CA ARG A 107 -14.17 4.51 -9.34
C ARG A 107 -14.23 5.05 -7.92
N PHE A 108 -14.08 4.19 -6.92
CA PHE A 108 -14.04 4.56 -5.51
C PHE A 108 -12.85 5.48 -5.22
N LEU A 109 -11.65 5.12 -5.64
CA LEU A 109 -10.43 5.91 -5.40
C LEU A 109 -10.47 7.29 -6.07
N LEU A 110 -11.15 7.43 -7.22
CA LEU A 110 -11.32 8.73 -7.89
C LEU A 110 -12.40 9.62 -7.25
N HIS A 111 -13.23 9.07 -6.36
CA HIS A 111 -14.28 9.84 -5.71
C HIS A 111 -13.70 10.75 -4.63
N GLU A 112 -14.12 12.02 -4.58
CA GLU A 112 -13.57 13.03 -3.65
C GLU A 112 -13.65 12.59 -2.18
N SER A 113 -14.69 11.84 -1.82
CA SER A 113 -14.88 11.33 -0.45
C SER A 113 -13.92 10.21 -0.05
N ALA A 114 -13.27 9.52 -1.00
CA ALA A 114 -12.26 8.51 -0.69
C ALA A 114 -10.98 9.14 -0.14
N GLY A 115 -10.84 10.46 -0.29
CA GLY A 115 -9.70 11.21 0.22
C GLY A 115 -8.39 10.78 -0.40
N VAL A 116 -8.41 10.16 -1.59
CA VAL A 116 -7.22 9.90 -2.40
C VAL A 116 -6.88 11.21 -3.06
N LYS A 117 -5.94 11.94 -2.46
CA LYS A 117 -5.51 13.21 -3.01
C LYS A 117 -4.43 12.94 -4.04
N GLY A 118 -4.67 13.40 -5.26
CA GLY A 118 -3.58 13.69 -6.19
C GLY A 118 -2.69 14.79 -5.61
N PHE A 119 -1.48 14.91 -6.16
CA PHE A 119 -0.45 15.87 -5.77
C PHE A 119 -1.01 17.24 -5.30
N GLU A 120 -0.83 17.58 -4.02
CA GLU A 120 -0.86 18.99 -3.59
C GLU A 120 0.60 19.48 -3.73
N VAL A 121 0.86 20.31 -4.73
CA VAL A 121 2.13 21.05 -4.81
C VAL A 121 2.19 21.93 -3.56
N PRO A 122 3.24 21.83 -2.72
CA PRO A 122 3.39 22.75 -1.59
C PRO A 122 3.36 24.18 -2.13
N LEU A 123 2.56 25.06 -1.52
CA LEU A 123 2.40 26.47 -1.90
C LEU A 123 3.66 27.32 -1.60
N ASP A 124 4.81 26.66 -1.45
CA ASP A 124 6.04 27.21 -0.86
C ASP A 124 7.19 27.23 -1.89
N LEU A 125 6.88 27.29 -3.20
CA LEU A 125 7.83 27.50 -4.30
C LEU A 125 7.53 28.79 -5.05
#